data_AF-A0A962UU57-F1
#
_entry.id   AF-A0A962UU57-F1
#
_cell.length_a   1.000
_cell.length_b   1.000
_cell.length_c   1.000
_cell.angle_alpha   90.00
_cell.angle_beta   90.00
_cell.angle_gamma   90.00
#
_symmetry.space_group_name_H-M   'P 1'
#
loop_
_entity.id
_entity.type
_entity.pdbx_description
1 polymer ?
#
loop_
_entity_poly.entity_id
_entity_poly.type
_entity_poly.pdbx_seq_one_letter_code
_entity_poly.pdbx_strand_id
1 'polypeptide(L)'
;MLIFLRSALFSLGMLLATVVFSVGALFTLPFGFSVRYQFVIRWAWFVLWWLRVTCGVHYEVRGLENVTTANAILFSKHQSTWETLAIQKLFPVQAWVLKKELLAVPF
;
A
#
# COMPACT_ATOMS: atom_id res chain seq x y z
N MET A 1 -8.99 25.40 7.15
CA MET A 1 -9.73 25.10 5.91
C MET A 1 -8.88 24.38 4.86
N LEU A 2 -7.69 24.90 4.52
CA LEU A 2 -6.81 24.27 3.51
C LEU A 2 -6.37 22.83 3.85
N ILE A 3 -6.01 22.56 5.11
CA ILE A 3 -5.63 21.20 5.56
C ILE A 3 -6.79 20.21 5.34
N PHE A 4 -8.02 20.62 5.68
CA PHE A 4 -9.20 19.78 5.49
C PHE A 4 -9.42 19.47 4.00
N LEU A 5 -9.28 20.45 3.11
CA LEU A 5 -9.37 20.24 1.66
C LEU A 5 -8.31 19.26 1.16
N ARG A 6 -7.05 19.43 1.58
CA ARG A 6 -5.94 18.53 1.20
C ARG A 6 -6.21 17.09 1.66
N SER A 7 -6.63 16.92 2.91
CA SER A 7 -7.00 15.61 3.46
C SER A 7 -8.23 15.01 2.76
N ALA A 8 -9.23 15.81 2.41
CA ALA A 8 -10.41 15.35 1.67
C ALA A 8 -10.04 14.88 0.26
N LEU A 9 -9.19 15.63 -0.46
CA LEU A 9 -8.67 15.24 -1.77
C LEU A 9 -7.81 13.96 -1.68
N PHE A 10 -6.99 13.84 -0.64
CA PHE A 10 -6.24 12.62 -0.37
C PHE A 10 -7.19 11.42 -0.21
N SER A 11 -8.15 11.52 0.71
CA SER A 11 -9.11 10.45 1.01
C SER A 11 -9.95 10.06 -0.22
N LEU A 12 -10.42 11.03 -0.99
CA LEU A 12 -11.17 10.79 -2.21
C LEU A 12 -10.31 10.05 -3.26
N GLY A 13 -9.09 10.54 -3.51
CA GLY A 13 -8.19 9.90 -4.47
C GLY A 13 -7.74 8.50 -4.03
N MET A 14 -7.51 8.29 -2.73
CA MET A 14 -7.25 6.97 -2.18
C MET A 14 -8.44 6.03 -2.38
N LEU A 15 -9.66 6.47 -2.10
CA LEU A 15 -10.88 5.66 -2.27
C LEU A 15 -11.09 5.29 -3.75
N LEU A 16 -10.99 6.26 -4.66
CA LEU A 16 -11.12 6.03 -6.09
C LEU A 16 -10.04 5.06 -6.60
N ALA A 17 -8.79 5.24 -6.18
CA ALA A 17 -7.72 4.32 -6.52
C ALA A 17 -7.97 2.92 -5.97
N THR A 18 -8.44 2.77 -4.74
CA THR A 18 -8.81 1.46 -4.20
C THR A 18 -9.86 0.77 -5.07
N VAL A 19 -10.93 1.46 -5.48
CA VAL A 19 -11.94 0.88 -6.36
C VAL A 19 -11.34 0.47 -7.71
N VAL A 20 -10.58 1.37 -8.35
CA VAL A 20 -9.97 1.10 -9.67
C VAL A 20 -9.00 -0.08 -9.62
N PHE A 21 -8.11 -0.12 -8.62
CA PHE A 21 -7.14 -1.20 -8.48
C PHE A 21 -7.79 -2.52 -8.03
N SER A 22 -8.81 -2.50 -7.17
CA SER A 22 -9.53 -3.73 -6.80
C SER A 22 -10.23 -4.35 -8.01
N VAL A 23 -10.99 -3.55 -8.78
CA VAL A 23 -11.64 -4.03 -10.01
C VAL A 23 -10.60 -4.43 -11.06
N GLY A 24 -9.53 -3.64 -11.21
CA GLY A 24 -8.40 -3.94 -12.08
C GLY A 24 -7.72 -5.28 -11.74
N ALA A 25 -7.60 -5.61 -10.46
CA ALA A 25 -6.97 -6.84 -10.00
C ALA A 25 -7.75 -8.09 -10.44
N LEU A 26 -9.08 -8.00 -10.61
CA LEU A 26 -9.90 -9.09 -11.15
C LEU A 26 -9.46 -9.50 -12.57
N PHE A 27 -9.07 -8.53 -13.40
CA PHE A 27 -8.53 -8.80 -14.73
C PHE A 27 -7.14 -9.43 -14.70
N THR A 28 -6.44 -9.33 -13.56
CA THR A 28 -5.14 -9.97 -13.40
C THR A 28 -5.23 -11.44 -12.96
N LEU A 29 -6.42 -11.94 -12.62
CA LEU A 29 -6.63 -13.32 -12.16
C LEU A 29 -6.08 -14.42 -13.10
N PRO A 30 -6.15 -14.30 -14.44
CA PRO A 30 -5.59 -15.30 -15.36
C PRO A 30 -4.06 -15.37 -15.35
N PHE A 31 -3.38 -14.37 -14.78
CA PHE A 31 -1.93 -14.25 -14.83
C PHE A 31 -1.26 -14.86 -13.59
N GLY A 32 0.05 -15.13 -13.70
CA GLY A 32 0.85 -15.66 -12.60
C GLY A 32 0.90 -14.74 -11.38
N PHE A 33 1.27 -15.31 -10.22
CA PHE A 33 1.38 -14.59 -8.96
C PHE A 33 2.21 -13.29 -9.08
N SER A 34 3.35 -13.33 -9.77
CA SER A 34 4.22 -12.16 -9.91
C SER A 34 3.53 -10.98 -10.58
N VAL A 35 2.71 -11.21 -11.62
CA VAL A 35 1.98 -10.13 -12.32
C VAL A 35 0.90 -9.55 -11.42
N ARG A 36 0.11 -10.42 -10.77
CA ARG A 36 -0.96 -10.03 -9.83
C ARG A 36 -0.40 -9.22 -8.68
N TYR A 37 0.66 -9.71 -8.05
CA TYR A 37 1.35 -9.03 -6.95
C TYR A 37 1.85 -7.65 -7.39
N GLN A 38 2.59 -7.57 -8.50
CA GLN A 38 3.13 -6.30 -9.01
C GLN A 38 2.03 -5.29 -9.36
N PHE A 39 0.87 -5.76 -9.84
CA PHE A 39 -0.28 -4.89 -10.08
C PHE A 39 -0.83 -4.33 -8.77
N VAL A 40 -1.06 -5.18 -7.77
CA VAL A 40 -1.63 -4.78 -6.47
C VAL A 40 -0.70 -3.84 -5.71
N ILE A 41 0.62 -4.07 -5.67
CA ILE A 41 1.52 -3.16 -4.93
C ILE A 41 1.57 -1.75 -5.51
N ARG A 42 1.29 -1.59 -6.82
CA ARG A 42 1.26 -0.27 -7.46
C ARG A 42 0.16 0.63 -6.88
N TRP A 43 -0.90 0.04 -6.33
CA TRP A 43 -1.89 0.80 -5.55
C TRP A 43 -1.22 1.47 -4.35
N ALA A 44 -0.45 0.74 -3.55
CA ALA A 44 0.26 1.31 -2.39
C ALA A 44 1.26 2.39 -2.83
N TRP A 45 1.96 2.18 -3.93
CA TRP A 45 2.90 3.17 -4.49
C TRP A 45 2.17 4.45 -4.91
N PHE A 46 1.03 4.30 -5.58
CA PHE A 46 0.16 5.41 -5.97
C PHE A 46 -0.34 6.17 -4.74
N VAL A 47 -0.88 5.48 -3.72
CA VAL A 47 -1.41 6.15 -2.52
C VAL A 47 -0.31 6.93 -1.78
N LEU A 48 0.90 6.37 -1.65
CA LEU A 48 2.04 7.09 -1.04
C LEU A 48 2.47 8.31 -1.86
N TRP A 49 2.47 8.20 -3.20
CA TRP A 49 2.72 9.34 -4.07
C TRP A 49 1.61 10.39 -3.96
N TRP A 50 0.35 9.97 -3.94
CA TRP A 50 -0.81 10.85 -3.82
C TRP A 50 -0.81 11.58 -2.50
N LEU A 51 -0.44 10.92 -1.40
CA LEU A 51 -0.24 11.53 -0.09
C LEU A 51 0.80 12.65 -0.14
N ARG A 52 1.92 12.43 -0.84
CA ARG A 52 2.95 13.46 -1.04
C ARG A 52 2.41 14.64 -1.84
N VAL A 53 1.69 14.40 -2.94
CA VAL A 53 1.14 15.47 -3.79
C VAL A 53 0.06 16.28 -3.07
N THR A 54 -0.91 15.60 -2.45
CA THR A 54 -2.07 16.24 -1.83
C THR A 54 -1.75 16.79 -0.46
N CYS A 55 -1.10 16.04 0.43
CA CYS A 55 -0.86 16.44 1.82
C CYS A 55 0.56 16.96 2.08
N GLY A 56 1.50 16.80 1.13
CA GLY A 56 2.88 17.26 1.32
C GLY A 56 3.65 16.42 2.33
N VAL A 57 3.19 15.20 2.61
CA VAL A 57 3.88 14.30 3.56
C VAL A 57 5.03 13.61 2.83
N HIS A 58 6.23 13.79 3.38
CA HIS A 58 7.46 13.17 2.91
C HIS A 58 7.97 12.18 3.95
N TYR A 59 8.74 11.21 3.50
CA TYR A 59 9.42 10.27 4.37
C TYR A 59 10.85 10.06 3.89
N GLU A 60 11.74 9.77 4.83
CA GLU A 60 13.13 9.40 4.59
C GLU A 60 13.31 7.94 4.99
N VAL A 61 14.06 7.18 4.19
CA VAL A 61 14.39 5.79 4.49
C VAL A 61 15.89 5.72 4.77
N ARG A 62 16.25 5.16 5.92
CA ARG A 62 17.64 4.91 6.31
C ARG A 62 17.81 3.41 6.57
N GLY A 63 18.97 2.86 6.22
CA GLY A 63 19.26 1.45 6.46
C GLY A 63 18.58 0.49 5.47
N LEU A 64 18.24 0.95 4.26
CA LEU A 64 17.61 0.09 3.23
C LEU A 64 18.56 -1.05 2.80
N GLU A 65 19.87 -0.84 2.93
CA GLU A 65 20.92 -1.82 2.73
C GLU A 65 20.85 -3.02 3.70
N ASN A 66 20.16 -2.87 4.84
CA ASN A 66 19.96 -3.98 5.80
C ASN A 66 18.79 -4.90 5.40
N VAL A 67 18.03 -4.53 4.37
CA VAL A 67 16.91 -5.34 3.89
C VAL A 67 17.46 -6.60 3.21
N THR A 68 17.16 -7.75 3.81
CA THR A 68 17.56 -9.05 3.27
C THR A 68 16.53 -9.58 2.26
N THR A 69 17.00 -10.37 1.29
CA THR A 69 16.14 -11.17 0.40
C THR A 69 15.81 -12.54 0.97
N ALA A 70 16.42 -12.93 2.10
CA ALA A 70 16.09 -14.16 2.81
C ALA A 70 14.80 -14.00 3.63
N ASN A 71 14.22 -15.13 4.04
CA ASN A 71 13.04 -15.14 4.91
C ASN A 71 13.37 -14.48 6.26
N ALA A 72 12.61 -13.45 6.63
CA ALA A 72 12.77 -12.71 7.87
C ALA A 72 11.41 -12.25 8.41
N ILE A 73 11.37 -11.91 9.71
CA ILE A 73 10.19 -11.31 10.36
C ILE A 73 10.47 -9.81 10.52
N LEU A 74 9.61 -8.98 9.92
CA LEU A 74 9.67 -7.53 10.10
C LEU A 74 8.94 -7.12 11.38
N PHE A 75 9.66 -6.55 12.34
CA PHE A 75 9.08 -5.91 13.51
C PHE A 75 8.99 -4.39 13.26
N SER A 76 7.77 -3.89 13.10
CA SER A 76 7.50 -2.46 12.96
C SER A 76 6.53 -1.98 14.02
N LYS A 77 6.78 -0.79 14.56
CA LYS A 77 5.75 -0.06 15.31
C LYS A 77 4.57 0.20 14.37
N HIS A 78 3.35 0.06 14.88
CA HIS A 78 2.13 0.30 14.13
C HIS A 78 1.43 1.54 14.67
N GLN A 79 1.70 2.71 14.08
CA GLN A 79 1.07 3.97 14.48
C GLN A 79 0.02 4.45 13.49
N SER A 80 0.11 4.03 12.22
CA SER A 80 -0.87 4.41 11.22
C SER A 80 -1.01 3.41 10.07
N THR A 81 -1.93 3.71 9.17
CA THR A 81 -2.09 2.99 7.91
C THR A 81 -0.90 3.18 6.97
N TRP A 82 -0.12 4.26 7.15
CA TRP A 82 1.01 4.58 6.28
C TRP A 82 2.06 3.47 6.27
N GLU A 83 2.38 2.88 7.43
CA GLU A 83 3.35 1.80 7.56
C GLU A 83 2.93 0.58 6.73
N THR A 84 1.65 0.22 6.75
CA THR A 84 1.11 -0.90 5.96
C THR A 84 1.33 -0.69 4.45
N LEU A 85 1.29 0.55 3.97
CA LEU A 85 1.53 0.90 2.56
C LEU A 85 3.02 0.99 2.25
N ALA A 86 3.79 1.66 3.10
CA ALA A 86 5.22 1.87 2.93
C ALA A 86 5.98 0.55 2.93
N ILE A 87 5.62 -0.38 3.82
CA ILE A 87 6.28 -1.69 3.91
C ILE A 87 6.12 -2.46 2.58
N GLN A 88 4.95 -2.41 1.93
CA GLN A 88 4.74 -3.04 0.61
C GLN A 88 5.61 -2.46 -0.50
N LYS A 89 6.06 -1.21 -0.35
CA LYS A 89 6.96 -0.55 -1.29
C LYS A 89 8.43 -0.80 -0.98
N LEU A 90 8.79 -0.87 0.30
CA LEU A 90 10.18 -0.86 0.76
C LEU A 90 10.78 -2.26 0.95
N PHE A 91 9.94 -3.26 1.20
CA PHE A 91 10.37 -4.63 1.48
C PHE A 91 10.00 -5.59 0.34
N PRO A 92 10.68 -6.76 0.26
CA PRO A 92 10.30 -7.83 -0.65
C PRO A 92 8.87 -8.35 -0.43
N VAL A 93 8.47 -9.30 -1.28
CA VAL A 93 7.19 -10.00 -1.15
C VAL A 93 7.03 -10.54 0.27
N GLN A 94 5.86 -10.28 0.87
CA GLN A 94 5.61 -10.48 2.29
C GLN A 94 4.25 -11.15 2.51
N ALA A 95 4.17 -11.95 3.57
CA ALA A 95 2.93 -12.53 4.07
C ALA A 95 2.48 -11.74 5.31
N TRP A 96 1.19 -11.38 5.36
CA TRP A 96 0.63 -10.59 6.44
C TRP A 96 -0.27 -11.44 7.33
N VAL A 97 -0.20 -11.20 8.64
CA VAL A 97 -1.23 -11.63 9.57
C VAL A 97 -2.36 -10.61 9.52
N LEU A 98 -3.57 -11.06 9.17
CA LEU A 98 -4.73 -10.19 8.99
C LEU A 98 -5.95 -10.73 9.73
N LYS A 99 -6.89 -9.84 10.04
CA LYS A 99 -8.16 -10.17 10.68
C LYS A 99 -9.00 -11.08 9.78
N LYS A 100 -9.48 -12.20 10.30
CA LYS A 100 -10.24 -13.21 9.53
C LYS A 100 -11.43 -12.59 8.78
N GLU A 101 -12.07 -11.58 9.36
CA GLU A 101 -13.21 -10.86 8.79
C GLU A 101 -12.87 -10.18 7.46
N LEU A 102 -11.60 -9.82 7.23
CA LEU A 102 -11.18 -9.22 5.96
C LEU A 102 -11.26 -10.20 4.78
N LEU A 103 -11.25 -11.51 5.04
CA LEU A 103 -11.45 -12.53 4.00
C LEU A 103 -12.91 -12.60 3.53
N ALA A 104 -13.84 -12.03 4.31
CA ALA A 104 -15.26 -11.96 3.94
C ALA A 104 -15.61 -10.66 3.20
N VAL A 105 -14.68 -9.71 3.10
CA VAL A 105 -14.89 -8.49 2.32
C VAL A 105 -14.87 -8.87 0.84
N PRO A 106 -15.95 -8.62 0.10
CA PRO A 106 -15.99 -8.93 -1.33
C PRO A 106 -15.02 -8.03 -2.10
N PHE A 107 -14.42 -8.58 -3.14
CA PHE A 107 -13.73 -7.81 -4.20
C PHE A 107 -14.66 -7.69 -5.39
#